data_AF-A0A8J6EIB4-F1
#
_entry.id   AF-A0A8J6EIB4-F1
#
_cell.length_a   1.000
_cell.length_b   1.000
_cell.length_c   1.000
_cell.angle_alpha   90.00
_cell.angle_beta   90.00
_cell.angle_gamma   90.00
#
_symmetry.space_group_name_H-M   'P 1'
#
loop_
_entity.id
_entity.type
_entity.pdbx_description
1 polymer ?
#
loop_
_entity_poly.entity_id
_entity_poly.type
_entity_poly.pdbx_seq_one_letter_code
_entity_poly.pdbx_strand_id
1 'polypeptide(L)'
;MGQPSSLPDALCEVWNSSQHQGNVAMLRAKQPIPRVRPSSSISLVMELQAAGGFNPYGQEIQHMASSGWTKVDVFDQHNQVLSGRWKLPVRALPVQPGLSTGQLNTVPQVGKAEIYLRVVNARDADLQSMAEIDPRKSSPYLYPPLMPGPTAVATDPPVALPAQPPSSFHLALSPYTDYIDPPPIPELPNQPKPGQR
;
A
#
# COMPACT_ATOMS: atom_id res chain seq x y z
N MET A 1 6.81 7.74 11.70
CA MET A 1 6.92 6.44 11.00
C MET A 1 6.55 5.37 12.01
N GLY A 2 5.64 4.44 11.68
CA GLY A 2 5.37 3.29 12.54
C GLY A 2 6.59 2.35 12.58
N GLN A 3 6.62 1.40 13.53
CA GLN A 3 7.66 0.38 13.52
C GLN A 3 7.56 -0.49 12.24
N PRO A 4 8.68 -0.77 11.55
CA PRO A 4 8.67 -1.65 10.40
C PRO A 4 8.31 -3.07 10.82
N SER A 5 7.42 -3.71 10.07
CA SER A 5 7.16 -5.15 10.20
C SER A 5 8.05 -5.91 9.24
N SER A 6 8.78 -6.92 9.72
CA SER A 6 9.52 -7.83 8.83
C SER A 6 8.56 -8.55 7.90
N LEU A 7 8.87 -8.55 6.60
CA LEU A 7 8.19 -9.39 5.62
C LEU A 7 8.48 -10.87 5.96
N PRO A 8 7.53 -11.80 5.73
CA PRO A 8 7.81 -13.22 5.82
C PRO A 8 8.80 -13.65 4.74
N ASP A 9 9.39 -14.83 4.91
CA ASP A 9 10.33 -15.40 3.96
C ASP A 9 9.80 -15.31 2.52
N ALA A 10 10.53 -14.58 1.69
CA ALA A 10 10.21 -14.43 0.29
C ALA A 10 10.84 -15.59 -0.48
N LEU A 11 10.05 -16.27 -1.30
CA LEU A 11 10.62 -17.19 -2.28
C LEU A 11 11.28 -16.35 -3.38
N CYS A 12 12.60 -16.50 -3.51
CA CYS A 12 13.42 -15.83 -4.51
C CYS A 12 13.73 -16.81 -5.65
N GLU A 13 13.14 -16.61 -6.81
CA GLU A 13 13.46 -17.39 -8.00
C GLU A 13 14.11 -16.47 -9.04
N VAL A 14 15.32 -16.85 -9.49
CA VAL A 14 15.96 -16.21 -10.64
C VAL A 14 15.29 -16.77 -11.88
N TRP A 15 14.62 -15.90 -12.64
CA TRP A 15 13.82 -16.33 -13.77
C TRP A 15 14.60 -16.18 -15.08
N ASN A 16 15.04 -17.33 -15.62
CA ASN A 16 15.74 -17.40 -16.90
C ASN A 16 14.76 -17.79 -18.01
N SER A 17 13.97 -16.85 -18.55
CA SER A 17 13.16 -17.13 -19.75
C SER A 17 13.86 -16.70 -21.03
N SER A 18 13.85 -17.56 -22.05
CA SER A 18 14.32 -17.27 -23.41
C SER A 18 13.50 -16.20 -24.15
N GLN A 19 12.27 -15.90 -23.69
CA GLN A 19 11.35 -14.92 -24.30
C GLN A 19 11.47 -13.49 -23.74
N HIS A 20 12.08 -13.31 -22.57
CA HIS A 20 12.35 -11.98 -22.01
C HIS A 20 13.86 -11.82 -21.86
N GLN A 21 14.50 -11.09 -22.78
CA GLN A 21 15.89 -10.66 -22.67
C GLN A 21 16.02 -9.59 -21.55
N GLY A 22 15.89 -10.01 -20.30
CA GLY A 22 16.01 -9.13 -19.15
C GLY A 22 16.15 -9.92 -17.85
N ASN A 23 17.02 -9.43 -16.97
CA ASN A 23 17.27 -9.97 -15.63
C ASN A 23 16.02 -9.76 -14.76
N VAL A 24 15.07 -10.70 -14.81
CA VAL A 24 13.87 -10.69 -13.96
C VAL A 24 14.13 -11.60 -12.76
N ALA A 25 14.03 -11.03 -11.55
CA ALA A 25 14.02 -11.79 -10.32
C ALA A 25 12.59 -11.75 -9.75
N MET A 26 12.03 -12.91 -9.40
CA MET A 26 10.74 -12.98 -8.73
C MET A 26 10.96 -13.04 -7.22
N LEU A 27 10.42 -12.05 -6.51
CA LEU A 27 10.29 -12.04 -5.06
C LEU A 27 8.82 -12.20 -4.72
N ARG A 28 8.46 -13.26 -3.99
CA ARG A 28 7.08 -13.53 -3.60
C ARG A 28 6.95 -13.61 -2.09
N ALA A 29 6.14 -12.72 -1.52
CA ALA A 29 5.76 -12.75 -0.11
C ALA A 29 4.25 -12.50 0.05
N LYS A 30 3.65 -13.06 1.09
CA LYS A 30 2.27 -12.76 1.53
C LYS A 30 2.35 -12.21 2.94
N GLN A 31 2.02 -10.94 3.14
CA GLN A 31 2.00 -10.33 4.46
C GLN A 31 0.57 -10.00 4.89
N PRO A 32 0.03 -10.66 5.93
CA PRO A 32 -1.16 -10.17 6.62
C PRO A 32 -0.86 -8.83 7.30
N ILE A 33 -1.71 -7.83 7.07
CA ILE A 33 -1.62 -6.53 7.74
C ILE A 33 -2.56 -6.56 8.95
N PRO A 34 -2.11 -6.15 10.16
CA PRO A 34 -2.98 -6.01 11.32
C PRO A 34 -4.23 -5.17 10.99
N ARG A 35 -5.35 -5.46 11.66
CA ARG A 35 -6.56 -4.67 11.48
C ARG A 35 -6.28 -3.23 11.92
N VAL A 36 -6.44 -2.29 10.99
CA VAL A 36 -6.29 -0.85 11.21
C VAL A 36 -7.61 -0.15 10.89
N ARG A 37 -7.86 0.99 11.55
CA ARG A 37 -8.98 1.85 11.18
C ARG A 37 -8.74 2.38 9.76
N PRO A 38 -9.68 2.18 8.82
CA PRO A 38 -9.55 2.70 7.47
C PRO A 38 -9.32 4.21 7.46
N SER A 39 -8.29 4.65 6.73
CA SER A 39 -7.92 6.07 6.60
C SER A 39 -7.11 6.29 5.32
N SER A 40 -7.46 7.32 4.55
CA SER A 40 -6.71 7.78 3.37
C SER A 40 -5.28 8.26 3.69
N SER A 41 -4.95 8.47 4.96
CA SER A 41 -3.58 8.78 5.41
C SER A 41 -2.66 7.55 5.49
N ILE A 42 -3.21 6.34 5.35
CA ILE A 42 -2.44 5.10 5.44
C ILE A 42 -1.95 4.72 4.04
N SER A 43 -0.63 4.56 3.95
CA SER A 43 0.07 4.15 2.73
C SER A 43 1.07 3.06 3.04
N LEU A 44 1.30 2.20 2.05
CA LEU A 44 2.36 1.21 2.06
C LEU A 44 3.59 1.83 1.41
N VAL A 45 4.69 1.84 2.14
CA VAL A 45 6.02 2.24 1.64
C VAL A 45 6.88 1.00 1.59
N MET A 46 7.51 0.76 0.44
CA MET A 46 8.40 -0.38 0.22
C MET A 46 9.76 0.12 -0.22
N GLU A 47 10.80 -0.43 0.38
CA GLU A 47 12.19 -0.16 0.04
C GLU A 47 12.80 -1.40 -0.61
N LEU A 48 13.45 -1.23 -1.75
CA LEU A 48 14.19 -2.29 -2.42
C LEU A 48 15.65 -2.22 -1.97
N GLN A 49 16.11 -3.27 -1.32
CA GLN A 49 17.51 -3.46 -0.97
C GLN A 49 18.08 -4.61 -1.79
N ALA A 50 19.25 -4.38 -2.36
CA ALA A 50 19.97 -5.37 -3.15
C ALA A 50 21.46 -5.33 -2.83
N ALA A 51 22.10 -6.48 -2.92
CA ALA A 51 23.55 -6.63 -2.92
C ALA A 51 23.98 -7.08 -4.33
N GLY A 52 25.25 -6.88 -4.66
CA GLY A 52 25.84 -7.28 -5.94
C GLY A 52 26.41 -6.13 -6.75
N GLY A 53 27.09 -6.50 -7.83
CA GLY A 53 27.95 -5.59 -8.59
C GLY A 53 29.34 -5.45 -7.96
N PHE A 54 30.18 -4.64 -8.59
CA PHE A 54 31.55 -4.40 -8.14
C PHE A 54 31.69 -2.95 -7.70
N ASN A 55 32.39 -2.73 -6.59
CA ASN A 55 32.81 -1.39 -6.20
C ASN A 55 33.88 -0.86 -7.18
N PRO A 56 34.28 0.43 -7.10
CA PRO A 56 35.32 0.98 -7.96
C PRO A 56 36.69 0.27 -7.86
N TYR A 57 36.91 -0.53 -6.82
CA TYR A 57 38.11 -1.34 -6.59
C TYR A 57 37.98 -2.77 -7.12
N GLY A 58 36.91 -3.08 -7.85
CA GLY A 58 36.66 -4.41 -8.42
C GLY A 58 36.27 -5.47 -7.39
N GLN A 59 35.94 -5.10 -6.15
CA GLN A 59 35.46 -6.03 -5.13
C GLN A 59 33.95 -6.15 -5.21
N GLU A 60 33.45 -7.37 -5.09
CA GLU A 60 32.02 -7.65 -5.08
C GLU A 60 31.35 -7.01 -3.86
N ILE A 61 30.25 -6.31 -4.10
CA ILE A 61 29.45 -5.69 -3.04
C ILE A 61 28.56 -6.77 -2.43
N GLN A 62 28.96 -7.28 -1.26
CA GLN A 62 28.19 -8.33 -0.56
C GLN A 62 27.15 -7.79 0.42
N HIS A 63 27.23 -6.51 0.80
CA HIS A 63 26.25 -5.93 1.72
C HIS A 63 25.00 -5.47 0.96
N MET A 64 23.82 -5.66 1.57
CA MET A 64 22.58 -5.11 1.04
C MET A 64 22.59 -3.59 1.19
N ALA A 65 22.32 -2.88 0.10
CA ALA A 65 22.17 -1.44 0.08
C ALA A 65 20.81 -1.07 -0.52
N SER A 66 20.26 0.04 -0.02
CA SER A 66 19.04 0.62 -0.56
C SER A 66 19.28 1.02 -2.02
N SER A 67 18.48 0.45 -2.91
CA SER A 67 18.56 0.66 -4.36
C SER A 67 17.42 1.55 -4.87
N GLY A 68 16.34 1.68 -4.11
CA GLY A 68 15.19 2.52 -4.44
C GLY A 68 13.99 2.22 -3.57
N TRP A 69 12.89 2.90 -3.81
CA TRP A 69 11.68 2.77 -3.00
C TRP A 69 10.41 3.03 -3.80
N THR A 70 9.26 2.66 -3.26
CA THR A 70 7.97 3.01 -3.85
C THR A 70 6.92 3.21 -2.75
N LYS A 71 5.79 3.81 -3.11
CA LYS A 71 4.68 4.07 -2.21
C LYS A 71 3.36 3.86 -2.94
N VAL A 72 2.37 3.32 -2.23
CA VAL A 72 0.99 3.20 -2.69
C VAL A 72 0.03 3.47 -1.53
N ASP A 73 -1.03 4.21 -1.79
CA ASP A 73 -2.09 4.45 -0.81
C ASP A 73 -2.94 3.18 -0.65
N VAL A 74 -3.32 2.83 0.59
CA VAL A 74 -4.05 1.58 0.87
C VAL A 74 -5.56 1.80 0.87
N PHE A 75 -5.99 3.02 1.21
CA PHE A 75 -7.41 3.40 1.26
C PHE A 75 -7.68 4.60 0.34
N ASP A 76 -8.87 4.64 -0.22
CA ASP A 76 -9.36 5.79 -0.98
C ASP A 76 -9.87 6.91 -0.06
N GLN A 77 -10.32 8.01 -0.67
CA GLN A 77 -10.93 9.14 0.03
C GLN A 77 -12.22 8.81 0.81
N HIS A 78 -12.87 7.69 0.49
CA HIS A 78 -14.05 7.17 1.18
C HIS A 78 -13.69 6.12 2.24
N ASN A 79 -12.40 6.00 2.58
CA ASN A 79 -11.85 5.02 3.49
C ASN A 79 -12.15 3.56 3.09
N GLN A 80 -12.26 3.29 1.79
CA GLN A 80 -12.39 1.94 1.23
C GLN A 80 -11.02 1.41 0.83
N VAL A 81 -10.78 0.11 1.07
CA VAL A 81 -9.52 -0.53 0.68
C VAL A 81 -9.38 -0.48 -0.84
N LEU A 82 -8.26 0.06 -1.34
CA LEU A 82 -7.84 0.03 -2.74
C LEU A 82 -7.35 -1.38 -3.13
N SER A 83 -8.28 -2.33 -3.12
CA SER A 83 -8.02 -3.72 -3.49
C SER A 83 -7.80 -3.82 -4.99
N GLY A 84 -6.80 -4.58 -5.41
CA GLY A 84 -6.43 -4.65 -6.82
C GLY A 84 -5.06 -5.25 -7.07
N ARG A 85 -4.68 -5.24 -8.35
CA ARG A 85 -3.36 -5.66 -8.84
C ARG A 85 -2.62 -4.42 -9.31
N TRP A 86 -1.60 -4.04 -8.56
CA TRP A 86 -0.91 -2.77 -8.72
C TRP A 86 0.51 -2.97 -9.24
N LYS A 87 0.87 -2.14 -10.22
CA LYS A 87 2.21 -2.04 -10.79
C LYS A 87 2.83 -0.73 -10.31
N LEU A 88 3.95 -0.80 -9.60
CA LEU A 88 4.55 0.33 -8.89
C LEU A 88 5.99 0.56 -9.37
N PRO A 89 6.31 1.71 -10.01
CA PRO A 89 7.68 2.06 -10.36
C PRO A 89 8.55 2.23 -9.09
N VAL A 90 9.78 1.72 -9.14
CA VAL A 90 10.78 1.96 -8.08
C VAL A 90 11.46 3.30 -8.33
N ARG A 91 11.37 4.20 -7.36
CA ARG A 91 11.86 5.57 -7.39
C ARG A 91 13.23 5.69 -6.73
N ALA A 92 14.00 6.68 -7.21
CA ALA A 92 15.32 6.99 -6.69
C ALA A 92 15.27 7.46 -5.23
N LEU A 93 16.35 7.21 -4.51
CA LEU A 93 16.55 7.67 -3.14
C LEU A 93 16.78 9.19 -3.07
N PRO A 94 16.54 9.83 -1.91
CA PRO A 94 16.13 9.25 -0.61
C PRO A 94 14.65 8.89 -0.54
N VAL A 95 14.28 8.03 0.43
CA VAL A 95 12.87 7.68 0.72
C VAL A 95 12.14 8.91 1.28
N GLN A 96 11.00 9.28 0.69
CA GLN A 96 10.19 10.42 1.12
C GLN A 96 8.71 10.03 1.33
N PRO A 97 8.35 9.42 2.48
CA PRO A 97 7.00 8.89 2.73
C PRO A 97 5.88 9.95 2.70
N GLY A 98 6.24 11.22 2.92
CA GLY A 98 5.30 12.34 2.92
C GLY A 98 4.79 12.77 1.54
N LEU A 99 5.41 12.29 0.44
CA LEU A 99 4.97 12.63 -0.91
C LEU A 99 3.59 12.05 -1.20
N SER A 100 2.73 12.84 -1.85
CA SER A 100 1.51 12.31 -2.47
C SER A 100 1.85 11.41 -3.66
N THR A 101 0.92 10.56 -4.09
CA THR A 101 1.09 9.71 -5.29
C THR A 101 1.42 10.54 -6.54
N GLY A 102 0.85 11.74 -6.69
CA GLY A 102 1.19 12.66 -7.77
C GLY A 102 2.62 13.20 -7.68
N GLN A 103 3.08 13.60 -6.49
CA GLN A 103 4.45 14.06 -6.27
C GLN A 103 5.47 12.93 -6.42
N LEU A 104 5.15 11.72 -5.99
CA LEU A 104 6.01 10.55 -6.18
C LEU A 104 6.36 10.33 -7.66
N ASN A 105 5.44 10.65 -8.57
CA ASN A 105 5.66 10.50 -10.01
C ASN A 105 6.71 11.45 -10.57
N THR A 106 7.06 12.54 -9.88
CA THR A 106 8.16 13.44 -10.27
C THR A 106 9.53 12.91 -9.85
N VAL A 107 9.58 11.93 -8.95
CA VAL A 107 10.85 11.29 -8.55
C VAL A 107 11.32 10.37 -9.70
N PRO A 108 12.59 10.43 -10.13
CA PRO A 108 13.10 9.57 -11.18
C PRO A 108 12.92 8.08 -10.86
N GLN A 109 12.55 7.28 -11.87
CA GLN A 109 12.52 5.82 -11.74
C GLN A 109 13.95 5.26 -11.83
N VAL A 110 14.26 4.25 -11.02
CA VAL A 110 15.53 3.53 -11.05
C VAL A 110 15.49 2.52 -12.21
N GLY A 111 16.09 2.91 -13.33
CA GLY A 111 16.08 2.09 -14.55
C GLY A 111 14.66 1.75 -14.99
N LYS A 112 14.35 0.46 -15.06
CA LYS A 112 13.01 -0.08 -15.36
C LYS A 112 12.45 -0.93 -14.21
N ALA A 113 12.97 -0.74 -12.99
CA ALA A 113 12.56 -1.54 -11.85
C ALA A 113 11.12 -1.23 -11.44
N GLU A 114 10.32 -2.27 -11.23
CA GLU A 114 8.89 -2.21 -10.93
C GLU A 114 8.52 -3.31 -9.92
N ILE A 115 7.60 -2.99 -9.00
CA ILE A 115 7.04 -3.93 -8.03
C ILE A 115 5.60 -4.23 -8.43
N TYR A 116 5.26 -5.52 -8.46
CA TYR A 116 3.93 -6.02 -8.77
C TYR A 116 3.25 -6.51 -7.47
N LEU A 117 2.26 -5.76 -7.00
CA LEU A 117 1.58 -6.00 -5.72
C LEU A 117 0.13 -6.43 -5.93
N ARG A 118 -0.37 -7.31 -5.06
CA ARG A 118 -1.81 -7.54 -4.90
C ARG A 118 -2.25 -7.03 -3.54
N VAL A 119 -3.15 -6.05 -3.52
CA VAL A 119 -3.81 -5.58 -2.30
C VAL A 119 -5.17 -6.26 -2.24
N VAL A 120 -5.46 -6.91 -1.13
CA VAL A 120 -6.69 -7.68 -0.94
C VAL A 120 -7.36 -7.28 0.35
N ASN A 121 -8.69 -7.23 0.34
CA ASN A 121 -9.45 -7.14 1.57
C ASN A 121 -9.28 -8.45 2.36
N ALA A 122 -9.18 -8.36 3.69
CA ALA A 122 -9.03 -9.52 4.56
C ALA A 122 -10.14 -10.57 4.38
N ARG A 123 -11.36 -10.15 4.03
CA ARG A 123 -12.49 -11.05 3.75
C ARG A 123 -12.25 -11.98 2.55
N ASP A 124 -11.47 -11.51 1.57
CA ASP A 124 -11.22 -12.18 0.30
C ASP A 124 -9.83 -12.85 0.28
N ALA A 125 -9.12 -12.84 1.41
CA ALA A 125 -7.72 -13.23 1.50
C ALA A 125 -7.49 -14.69 1.10
N ASP A 126 -8.35 -15.62 1.50
CA ASP A 126 -8.18 -17.05 1.22
C ASP A 126 -8.35 -17.35 -0.26
N LEU A 127 -9.39 -16.80 -0.88
CA LEU A 127 -9.65 -16.95 -2.31
C LEU A 127 -8.50 -16.36 -3.14
N GLN A 128 -8.01 -15.18 -2.77
CA GLN A 128 -6.90 -14.54 -3.49
C GLN A 128 -5.54 -15.20 -3.22
N SER A 129 -5.39 -15.94 -2.11
CA SER A 129 -4.16 -16.69 -1.80
C SER A 129 -3.94 -17.87 -2.73
N MET A 130 -5.02 -18.44 -3.28
CA MET A 130 -4.95 -19.54 -4.26
C MET A 130 -4.53 -19.05 -5.65
N ALA A 131 -4.60 -17.75 -5.91
CA ALA A 131 -4.24 -17.21 -7.21
C ALA A 131 -2.72 -17.25 -7.41
N GLU A 132 -2.29 -17.97 -8.44
CA GLU A 132 -0.89 -18.08 -8.84
C GLU A 132 -0.23 -16.71 -9.01
N ILE A 133 1.02 -16.58 -8.55
CA ILE A 133 1.88 -15.43 -8.80
C ILE A 133 2.84 -15.86 -9.91
N ASP A 134 2.53 -15.46 -11.14
CA ASP A 134 3.34 -15.75 -12.34
C ASP A 134 3.78 -14.41 -12.95
N PRO A 135 5.10 -14.15 -13.10
CA PRO A 135 5.61 -12.90 -13.66
C PRO A 135 5.21 -12.71 -15.14
N ARG A 136 4.86 -13.78 -15.86
CA ARG A 136 4.35 -13.70 -17.25
C ARG A 136 2.93 -13.14 -17.31
N LYS A 137 2.18 -13.21 -16.20
CA LYS A 137 0.79 -12.73 -16.09
C LYS A 137 0.75 -11.33 -15.49
N SER A 138 1.51 -10.40 -16.09
CA SER A 138 1.59 -8.99 -15.67
C SER A 138 0.49 -8.10 -16.26
N SER A 139 -0.20 -8.55 -17.33
CA SER A 139 -1.27 -7.79 -18.00
C SER A 139 -2.41 -7.27 -17.11
N PRO A 140 -2.85 -7.96 -16.04
CA PRO A 140 -3.92 -7.44 -15.18
C PRO A 140 -3.42 -6.45 -14.12
N TYR A 141 -2.11 -6.16 -14.04
CA TYR A 141 -1.55 -5.20 -13.09
C TYR A 141 -1.55 -3.81 -13.70
N LEU A 142 -2.19 -2.87 -13.00
CA LEU A 142 -2.36 -1.49 -13.46
C LEU A 142 -1.62 -0.53 -12.54
N TYR A 143 -1.33 0.67 -13.03
CA TYR A 143 -0.85 1.74 -12.17
C TYR A 143 -1.97 2.16 -11.19
N PRO A 144 -1.64 2.44 -9.91
CA PRO A 144 -2.62 2.96 -8.98
C PRO A 144 -3.28 4.23 -9.51
N PRO A 145 -4.58 4.43 -9.25
CA PRO A 145 -5.26 5.66 -9.62
C PRO A 145 -4.59 6.86 -8.94
N LEU A 146 -4.43 7.95 -9.69
CA LEU A 146 -4.03 9.22 -9.10
C LEU A 146 -5.19 9.70 -8.22
N MET A 147 -5.01 9.63 -6.91
CA MET A 147 -5.95 10.28 -6.00
C MET A 147 -5.82 11.80 -6.21
N PRO A 148 -6.92 12.52 -6.45
CA PRO A 148 -6.88 13.97 -6.39
C PRO A 148 -6.42 14.32 -4.97
N GLY A 149 -5.25 14.95 -4.87
CA GLY A 149 -4.83 15.54 -3.61
C GLY A 149 -5.87 16.56 -3.16
N PRO A 150 -5.94 16.92 -1.87
CA PRO A 150 -6.72 18.07 -1.47
C PRO A 150 -6.29 19.24 -2.34
N THR A 151 -7.21 19.75 -3.16
CA THR A 151 -7.00 20.98 -3.90
C THR A 151 -6.70 22.02 -2.83
N ALA A 152 -5.44 22.42 -2.72
CA ALA A 152 -5.15 23.66 -2.02
C ALA A 152 -5.91 24.72 -2.80
N VAL A 153 -7.08 25.12 -2.27
CA VAL A 153 -7.72 26.35 -2.71
C VAL A 153 -6.63 27.39 -2.56
N ALA A 154 -6.14 27.91 -3.68
CA ALA A 154 -5.28 29.07 -3.72
C ALA A 154 -6.08 30.18 -3.04
N THR A 155 -5.90 30.29 -1.74
CA THR A 155 -6.44 31.38 -0.95
C THR A 155 -5.45 32.50 -1.22
N ASP A 156 -5.95 33.56 -1.85
CA ASP A 156 -5.24 34.83 -2.02
C ASP A 156 -4.46 35.20 -0.73
N PRO A 157 -3.32 35.90 -0.86
CA PRO A 157 -2.51 36.25 0.29
C PRO A 157 -3.34 37.09 1.28
N PRO A 158 -3.44 36.73 2.56
CA PRO A 158 -4.16 37.55 3.51
C PRO A 158 -3.33 38.80 3.82
N VAL A 159 -3.95 39.97 3.58
CA VAL A 159 -3.49 41.25 4.12
C VAL A 159 -3.30 41.12 5.62
N ALA A 160 -2.11 41.48 6.09
CA ALA A 160 -1.72 41.44 7.50
C ALA A 160 -2.64 42.31 8.37
N LEU A 161 -3.21 41.72 9.42
CA LEU A 161 -3.79 42.43 10.56
C LEU A 161 -3.27 41.80 11.88
N PRO A 162 -3.18 42.59 12.96
CA PRO A 162 -2.28 42.31 14.08
C PRO A 162 -2.79 41.24 15.05
N ALA A 163 -1.83 40.60 15.71
CA ALA A 163 -1.97 39.45 16.60
C ALA A 163 -2.94 39.65 17.79
N GLN A 164 -3.76 38.62 18.06
CA GLN A 164 -4.47 38.43 19.32
C GLN A 164 -4.00 37.13 20.01
N PRO A 165 -3.98 37.08 21.36
CA PRO A 165 -3.38 35.99 22.13
C PRO A 165 -4.23 34.70 22.14
N PRO A 166 -3.64 33.53 22.47
CA PRO A 166 -4.32 32.25 22.34
C PRO A 166 -5.36 32.04 23.46
N SER A 167 -6.63 31.98 23.07
CA SER A 167 -7.71 31.50 23.92
C SER A 167 -7.77 29.97 23.91
N SER A 168 -7.56 29.38 25.09
CA SER A 168 -7.66 27.96 25.41
C SER A 168 -8.99 27.37 24.94
N PHE A 169 -8.96 26.39 24.03
CA PHE A 169 -10.10 25.52 23.79
C PHE A 169 -9.83 24.14 24.38
N HIS A 170 -10.62 23.84 25.40
CA HIS A 170 -10.67 22.57 26.10
C HIS A 170 -10.99 21.42 25.13
N LEU A 171 -10.16 20.37 25.17
CA LEU A 171 -10.47 19.08 24.56
C LEU A 171 -11.66 18.47 25.32
N ALA A 172 -12.86 18.56 24.76
CA ALA A 172 -13.98 17.72 25.17
C ALA A 172 -13.74 16.31 24.61
N LEU A 173 -13.20 15.42 25.44
CA LEU A 173 -13.22 13.98 25.23
C LEU A 173 -14.68 13.51 25.34
N SER A 174 -15.34 13.21 24.22
CA SER A 174 -16.59 12.45 24.26
C SER A 174 -16.28 11.02 24.71
N PRO A 175 -17.07 10.45 25.65
CA PRO A 175 -16.79 9.13 26.19
C PRO A 175 -17.10 8.04 25.17
N TYR A 176 -16.14 7.12 25.08
CA TYR A 176 -16.22 5.74 24.62
C TYR A 176 -17.62 5.23 24.27
N THR A 177 -17.80 4.85 23.00
CA THR A 177 -18.75 3.79 22.67
C THR A 177 -17.99 2.77 21.83
N ASP A 178 -17.74 1.62 22.44
CA ASP A 178 -17.26 0.41 21.79
C ASP A 178 -18.16 0.13 20.57
N TYR A 179 -17.63 0.32 19.36
CA TYR A 179 -18.33 -0.11 18.16
C TYR A 179 -18.10 -1.60 18.00
N ILE A 180 -18.89 -2.38 18.74
CA ILE A 180 -19.02 -3.83 18.56
C ILE A 180 -19.75 -4.05 17.24
N ASP A 181 -19.10 -4.77 16.33
CA ASP A 181 -19.68 -5.29 15.09
C ASP A 181 -20.91 -6.15 15.43
N PRO A 182 -22.12 -5.84 14.93
CA PRO A 182 -23.29 -6.66 15.24
C PRO A 182 -23.08 -8.07 14.67
N PRO A 183 -23.38 -9.13 15.47
CA PRO A 183 -23.23 -10.49 14.99
C PRO A 183 -24.18 -10.77 13.81
N PRO A 184 -23.84 -11.73 12.93
CA PRO A 184 -24.70 -12.12 11.82
C PRO A 184 -26.08 -12.56 12.33
N ILE A 185 -27.14 -12.12 11.65
CA ILE A 185 -28.52 -12.51 11.96
C ILE A 185 -28.66 -14.03 11.83
N PRO A 186 -29.04 -14.77 12.88
CA PRO A 186 -29.39 -16.17 12.75
C PRO A 186 -30.68 -16.30 11.92
N GLU A 187 -30.64 -17.06 10.83
CA GLU A 187 -31.85 -17.45 10.10
C GLU A 187 -32.84 -18.14 11.07
N LEU A 188 -34.06 -17.60 11.15
CA LEU A 188 -35.13 -18.19 11.95
C LEU A 188 -35.54 -19.56 11.36
N PRO A 189 -35.70 -20.61 12.19
CA PRO A 189 -36.22 -21.89 11.71
C PRO A 189 -37.64 -21.74 11.15
N ASN A 190 -37.87 -22.34 9.99
CA ASN A 190 -39.17 -22.47 9.32
C ASN A 190 -40.32 -22.75 10.31
N GLN A 191 -41.25 -21.80 10.43
CA GLN A 191 -42.57 -22.02 11.01
C GLN A 191 -43.36 -23.01 10.13
N PRO A 192 -43.94 -24.09 10.70
CA PRO A 192 -44.84 -24.96 9.95
C PRO A 192 -46.17 -24.25 9.67
N LYS A 193 -46.63 -24.34 8.42
CA LYS A 193 -47.93 -23.81 7.97
C LYS A 193 -49.08 -24.48 8.74
N PRO A 194 -50.06 -23.72 9.27
CA PRO A 194 -51.27 -24.30 9.81
C PRO A 194 -52.26 -24.63 8.69
N GLY A 195 -52.72 -25.89 8.66
CA GLY A 195 -54.03 -26.28 8.13
C GLY A 195 -54.11 -26.59 6.63
N GLN A 196 -54.13 -27.88 6.30
CA GLN A 196 -55.03 -28.39 5.25
C GLN A 196 -55.68 -29.69 5.76
N ARG A 197 -57.00 -29.72 5.53
CA ARG A 197 -58.07 -30.65 5.93
C ARG A 197 -57.75 -32.14 6.01
#